data_AF-A0A9P7UUY8-F1
#
_entry.id   AF-A0A9P7UUY8-F1
#
_cell.length_a   1.000
_cell.length_b   1.000
_cell.length_c   1.000
_cell.angle_alpha   90.00
_cell.angle_beta   90.00
_cell.angle_gamma   90.00
#
_symmetry.space_group_name_H-M   'P 1'
#
loop_
_entity.id
_entity.type
_entity.pdbx_description
1 polymer ?
#
loop_
_entity_poly.entity_id
_entity_poly.type
_entity_poly.pdbx_seq_one_letter_code
_entity_poly.pdbx_strand_id
1 'polypeptide(L)'
;MPDWSSLEELNRDGDVFVKLVHSLMGVYAWECFLSLDFDFAFITGQKTFRWPMIFYFANRYLLLCALAGILVSFDSTSQLNCQPLYIFNQLAGNASTGLASINLCLRTIAVYGNYKPITILLVILILGHWSLILMGVQLTVTWSDEQNACVIVATNNTILAVTFIYSMCFDLIVFLLNAYKLSNRRGKHNLVGESRLGKMIFSDGLIYFFVAFLANLIATVFMLLKLNSIMTIIFNVPAVIASTICATRAVRRLNNFKNEGAEVFSGSGTGSGIRVTHGQPRPIVSTLSRSGTAARAPGGVHVQMETFTRAEDADFQRQDDRDTDFDVEAKGSPI
;
A
#
# COMPACT_ATOMS: atom_id res chain seq x y z
N MET A 1 -34.16 26.81 -13.21
CA MET A 1 -33.31 25.75 -12.63
C MET A 1 -34.21 24.87 -11.79
N PRO A 2 -34.03 23.54 -11.78
CA PRO A 2 -34.80 22.68 -10.88
C PRO A 2 -34.49 23.06 -9.41
N ASP A 3 -35.53 23.10 -8.56
CA ASP A 3 -35.38 23.33 -7.13
C ASP A 3 -34.88 22.05 -6.45
N TRP A 4 -33.55 21.95 -6.30
CA TRP A 4 -32.86 20.83 -5.64
C TRP A 4 -33.24 20.65 -4.17
N SER A 5 -33.86 21.66 -3.55
CA SER A 5 -34.32 21.63 -2.15
C SER A 5 -35.80 21.31 -2.01
N SER A 6 -36.51 21.01 -3.09
CA SER A 6 -37.92 20.62 -3.02
C SER A 6 -38.07 19.25 -2.32
N LEU A 7 -39.17 19.07 -1.57
CA LEU A 7 -39.42 17.83 -0.83
C LEU A 7 -39.50 16.60 -1.76
N GLU A 8 -40.03 16.80 -2.98
CA GLU A 8 -40.11 15.75 -4.00
C GLU A 8 -38.72 15.29 -4.46
N GLU A 9 -37.81 16.23 -4.76
CA GLU A 9 -36.43 15.90 -5.13
C GLU A 9 -35.66 15.27 -3.95
N LEU A 10 -35.86 15.76 -2.72
CA LEU A 10 -35.24 15.17 -1.53
C LEU A 10 -35.64 13.70 -1.32
N ASN A 11 -36.92 13.38 -1.51
CA ASN A 11 -37.42 12.00 -1.42
C ASN A 11 -36.87 11.12 -2.54
N ARG A 12 -36.82 11.65 -3.77
CA ARG A 12 -36.26 10.95 -4.93
C ARG A 12 -34.77 10.67 -4.75
N ASP A 13 -34.01 11.66 -4.32
CA ASP A 13 -32.59 11.57 -4.02
C ASP A 13 -32.32 10.53 -2.92
N GLY A 14 -33.17 10.50 -1.89
CA GLY A 14 -33.10 9.50 -0.82
C GLY A 14 -33.29 8.07 -1.31
N ASP A 15 -34.34 7.83 -2.10
CA ASP A 15 -34.61 6.51 -2.70
C ASP A 15 -33.47 6.06 -3.63
N VAL A 16 -32.95 6.97 -4.46
CA VAL A 16 -31.77 6.71 -5.30
C VAL A 16 -30.55 6.37 -4.46
N PHE A 17 -30.31 7.09 -3.36
CA PHE A 17 -29.18 6.84 -2.47
C PHE A 17 -29.27 5.47 -1.80
N VAL A 18 -30.44 5.07 -1.31
CA VAL A 18 -30.66 3.74 -0.72
C VAL A 18 -30.35 2.65 -1.74
N LYS A 19 -30.90 2.75 -2.96
CA LYS A 19 -30.66 1.78 -4.04
C LYS A 19 -29.17 1.72 -4.43
N LEU A 20 -28.51 2.87 -4.50
CA LEU A 20 -27.08 2.96 -4.78
C LEU A 20 -26.26 2.23 -3.72
N VAL A 21 -26.52 2.47 -2.43
CA VAL A 21 -25.79 1.81 -1.33
C VAL A 21 -25.98 0.28 -1.36
N HIS A 22 -27.19 -0.21 -1.62
CA HIS A 22 -27.44 -1.65 -1.78
C HIS A 22 -26.64 -2.24 -2.94
N SER A 23 -26.62 -1.57 -4.09
CA SER A 23 -25.81 -2.01 -5.24
C SER A 23 -24.31 -2.02 -4.92
N LEU A 24 -23.83 -0.99 -4.21
CA LEU A 24 -22.43 -0.86 -3.81
C LEU A 24 -22.01 -1.92 -2.80
N MET A 25 -22.89 -2.27 -1.86
CA MET A 25 -22.67 -3.41 -0.96
C MET A 25 -22.46 -4.69 -1.76
N GLY A 26 -23.31 -4.96 -2.76
CA GLY A 26 -23.16 -6.15 -3.61
C GLY A 26 -21.82 -6.18 -4.34
N VAL A 27 -21.40 -5.05 -4.92
CA VAL A 27 -20.09 -4.92 -5.59
C VAL A 27 -18.94 -5.14 -4.61
N TYR A 28 -19.03 -4.57 -3.40
CA TYR A 28 -17.98 -4.70 -2.41
C TYR A 28 -17.90 -6.11 -1.82
N ALA A 29 -19.05 -6.74 -1.56
CA ALA A 29 -19.14 -8.14 -1.15
C ALA A 29 -18.53 -9.06 -2.21
N TRP A 30 -18.84 -8.83 -3.49
CA TRP A 30 -18.23 -9.54 -4.61
C TRP A 30 -16.70 -9.42 -4.61
N GLU A 31 -16.14 -8.22 -4.45
CA GLU A 31 -14.68 -8.05 -4.33
C GLU A 31 -14.13 -8.78 -3.10
N CYS A 32 -14.87 -8.78 -1.98
CA CYS A 32 -14.48 -9.52 -0.80
C CYS A 32 -14.43 -11.03 -1.08
N PHE A 33 -15.45 -11.63 -1.70
CA PHE A 33 -15.45 -13.05 -2.04
C PHE A 33 -14.29 -13.42 -2.96
N LEU A 34 -14.01 -12.64 -4.01
CA LEU A 34 -12.89 -12.89 -4.93
C LEU A 34 -11.51 -12.82 -4.27
N SER A 35 -11.40 -12.22 -3.08
CA SER A 35 -10.14 -12.08 -2.38
C SER A 35 -10.04 -12.92 -1.11
N LEU A 36 -11.05 -13.74 -0.81
CA LEU A 36 -11.04 -14.65 0.34
C LEU A 36 -9.91 -15.67 0.27
N ASP A 37 -9.57 -16.21 -0.91
CA ASP A 37 -8.46 -17.17 -1.05
C ASP A 37 -7.14 -16.60 -0.53
N PHE A 38 -6.92 -15.29 -0.75
CA PHE A 38 -5.76 -14.59 -0.25
C PHE A 38 -5.78 -14.49 1.28
N ASP A 39 -6.93 -14.21 1.89
CA ASP A 39 -7.07 -14.07 3.34
C ASP A 39 -6.96 -15.43 4.03
N PHE A 40 -7.61 -16.45 3.48
CA PHE A 40 -7.53 -17.82 3.96
C PHE A 40 -6.08 -18.31 3.97
N ALA A 41 -5.27 -17.95 2.97
CA ALA A 41 -3.84 -18.30 2.96
C ALA A 41 -3.06 -17.70 4.16
N PHE A 42 -3.48 -16.56 4.73
CA PHE A 42 -2.89 -16.03 5.97
C PHE A 42 -3.43 -16.75 7.21
N ILE A 43 -4.74 -17.06 7.23
CA ILE A 43 -5.38 -17.77 8.35
C ILE A 43 -4.84 -19.20 8.48
N THR A 44 -4.66 -19.90 7.35
CA THR A 44 -4.09 -21.27 7.30
C THR A 44 -2.57 -21.29 7.47
N GLY A 45 -1.93 -20.15 7.71
CA GLY A 45 -0.49 -20.05 7.93
C GLY A 45 0.38 -20.30 6.70
N GLN A 46 -0.20 -20.35 5.49
CA GLN A 46 0.56 -20.52 4.25
C GLN A 46 1.39 -19.28 3.91
N LYS A 47 0.99 -18.09 4.39
CA LYS A 47 1.72 -16.82 4.20
C LYS A 47 2.13 -16.20 5.53
N THR A 48 3.35 -15.66 5.57
CA THR A 48 3.89 -14.98 6.76
C THR A 48 3.21 -13.64 7.01
N PHE A 49 2.73 -13.44 8.23
CA PHE A 49 2.12 -12.17 8.64
C PHE A 49 3.19 -11.07 8.72
N ARG A 50 2.90 -9.92 8.10
CA ARG A 50 3.77 -8.74 8.14
C ARG A 50 2.97 -7.54 8.62
N TRP A 51 3.61 -6.63 9.35
CA TRP A 51 2.97 -5.46 9.96
C TRP A 51 2.07 -4.63 9.01
N PRO A 52 2.44 -4.37 7.73
CA PRO A 52 1.55 -3.68 6.78
C PRO A 52 0.20 -4.36 6.53
N MET A 53 0.10 -5.69 6.73
CA MET A 53 -1.15 -6.41 6.50
C MET A 53 -2.23 -6.10 7.55
N ILE A 54 -1.86 -5.56 8.71
CA ILE A 54 -2.83 -5.10 9.71
C ILE A 54 -3.73 -4.02 9.09
N PHE A 55 -3.15 -3.04 8.41
CA PHE A 55 -3.90 -1.96 7.75
C PHE A 55 -4.71 -2.46 6.54
N TYR A 56 -4.26 -3.53 5.89
CA TYR A 56 -5.00 -4.18 4.82
C TYR A 56 -6.30 -4.82 5.35
N PHE A 57 -6.19 -5.69 6.36
CA PHE A 57 -7.35 -6.37 6.95
C PHE A 57 -8.27 -5.38 7.67
N ALA A 58 -7.70 -4.45 8.44
CA ALA A 58 -8.46 -3.41 9.11
C ALA A 58 -9.29 -2.60 8.11
N ASN A 59 -8.70 -2.15 6.99
CA ASN A 59 -9.44 -1.37 6.00
C ASN A 59 -10.65 -2.16 5.45
N ARG A 60 -10.39 -3.43 5.08
CA ARG A 60 -11.38 -4.25 4.40
C ARG A 60 -12.57 -4.61 5.29
N TYR A 61 -12.29 -5.09 6.50
CA TYR A 61 -13.36 -5.47 7.42
C TYR A 61 -14.07 -4.25 8.01
N LEU A 62 -13.36 -3.14 8.24
CA LEU A 62 -13.99 -1.92 8.73
C LEU A 62 -14.97 -1.33 7.71
N LEU A 63 -14.63 -1.32 6.42
CA LEU A 63 -15.55 -0.89 5.36
C LEU A 63 -16.76 -1.82 5.26
N LEU A 64 -16.55 -3.14 5.34
CA LEU A 64 -17.64 -4.11 5.31
C LEU A 64 -18.63 -3.87 6.47
N CYS A 65 -18.11 -3.67 7.68
CA CYS A 65 -18.93 -3.35 8.85
C CYS A 65 -19.64 -1.99 8.71
N ALA A 66 -18.99 -0.98 8.12
CA ALA A 66 -19.61 0.32 7.85
C ALA A 66 -20.80 0.18 6.89
N LEU A 67 -20.60 -0.48 5.73
CA LEU A 67 -21.66 -0.71 4.76
C LEU A 67 -22.80 -1.54 5.35
N ALA A 68 -22.49 -2.55 6.17
CA ALA A 68 -23.52 -3.35 6.83
C ALA A 68 -24.32 -2.50 7.83
N GLY A 69 -23.65 -1.64 8.59
CA GLY A 69 -24.29 -0.66 9.47
C GLY A 69 -25.23 0.29 8.72
N ILE A 70 -24.83 0.79 7.55
CA ILE A 70 -25.69 1.65 6.71
C ILE A 70 -26.94 0.90 6.26
N LEU A 71 -26.81 -0.36 5.83
CA LEU A 71 -27.97 -1.15 5.40
C LEU A 71 -28.93 -1.42 6.56
N VAL A 72 -28.41 -1.73 7.74
CA VAL A 72 -29.24 -1.87 8.95
C VAL A 72 -29.98 -0.58 9.28
N SER A 73 -29.35 0.60 9.08
CA SER A 73 -30.05 1.89 9.26
C SER A 73 -31.23 2.06 8.30
N PHE A 74 -31.14 1.54 7.08
CA PHE A 74 -32.17 1.73 6.05
C PHE A 74 -33.29 0.69 6.15
N ASP A 75 -32.98 -0.54 6.54
CA ASP A 75 -33.95 -1.64 6.56
C ASP A 75 -34.69 -1.77 7.89
N SER A 76 -34.12 -1.26 8.99
CA SER A 76 -34.75 -1.37 10.31
C SER A 76 -35.92 -0.41 10.49
N THR A 77 -37.12 -0.96 10.60
CA THR A 77 -38.34 -0.26 11.01
C THR A 77 -38.59 -0.28 12.52
N SER A 78 -37.69 -0.88 13.29
CA SER A 78 -37.78 -1.01 14.75
C SER A 78 -36.92 0.03 15.48
N GLN A 79 -37.29 0.39 16.72
CA GLN A 79 -36.54 1.34 17.53
C GLN A 79 -35.07 0.89 17.72
N LEU A 80 -34.15 1.62 17.10
CA LEU A 80 -32.72 1.44 17.25
C LEU A 80 -32.10 2.57 18.04
N ASN A 81 -30.99 2.27 18.73
CA ASN A 81 -30.10 3.32 19.22
C ASN A 81 -29.37 3.96 18.01
N CYS A 82 -30.01 4.93 17.36
CA CYS A 82 -29.49 5.60 16.16
C CYS A 82 -28.11 6.22 16.36
N GLN A 83 -27.90 6.84 17.53
CA GLN A 83 -26.68 7.59 17.81
C GLN A 83 -25.40 6.75 17.73
N PRO A 84 -25.23 5.64 18.49
CA PRO A 84 -24.03 4.83 18.38
C PRO A 84 -23.85 4.20 17.00
N LEU A 85 -24.93 3.85 16.31
CA LEU A 85 -24.87 3.22 15.00
C LEU A 85 -24.38 4.19 13.92
N TYR A 86 -24.91 5.42 13.91
CA TYR A 86 -24.47 6.45 12.98
C TYR A 86 -23.07 6.98 13.31
N ILE A 87 -22.72 7.12 14.60
CA ILE A 87 -21.35 7.46 15.02
C ILE A 87 -20.38 6.38 14.56
N PHE A 88 -20.71 5.10 14.77
CA PHE A 88 -19.90 3.98 14.31
C PHE A 88 -19.73 4.02 12.79
N ASN A 89 -20.82 4.16 12.04
CA ASN A 89 -20.74 4.20 10.59
C ASN A 89 -19.93 5.38 10.06
N GLN A 90 -20.13 6.57 10.61
CA GLN A 90 -19.36 7.76 10.25
C GLN A 90 -17.87 7.56 10.54
N LEU A 91 -17.52 7.05 11.73
CA LEU A 91 -16.14 6.79 12.10
C LEU A 91 -15.53 5.67 11.23
N ALA A 92 -16.22 4.56 11.04
CA ALA A 92 -15.76 3.40 10.28
C ALA A 92 -15.57 3.74 8.79
N GLY A 93 -16.50 4.48 8.19
CA GLY A 93 -16.38 4.94 6.80
C GLY A 93 -15.20 5.88 6.58
N ASN A 94 -15.04 6.89 7.43
CA ASN A 94 -13.89 7.82 7.32
C ASN A 94 -12.56 7.13 7.66
N ALA A 95 -12.55 6.25 8.67
CA ALA A 95 -11.38 5.46 9.02
C ALA A 95 -10.98 4.49 7.89
N SER A 96 -11.94 3.90 7.17
CA SER A 96 -11.65 3.11 5.97
C SER A 96 -10.93 3.94 4.91
N THR A 97 -11.38 5.16 4.63
CA THR A 97 -10.66 6.09 3.73
C THR A 97 -9.23 6.34 4.22
N GLY A 98 -9.05 6.64 5.51
CA GLY A 98 -7.72 6.84 6.10
C GLY A 98 -6.81 5.61 6.02
N LEU A 99 -7.36 4.40 6.21
CA LEU A 99 -6.63 3.14 6.08
C LEU A 99 -6.29 2.82 4.62
N ALA A 100 -7.17 3.15 3.67
CA ALA A 100 -6.89 3.05 2.24
C ALA A 100 -5.70 3.96 1.86
N SER A 101 -5.71 5.21 2.34
CA SER A 101 -4.62 6.17 2.19
C SER A 101 -3.30 5.65 2.78
N ILE A 102 -3.30 5.03 3.97
CA ILE A 102 -2.10 4.39 4.55
C ILE A 102 -1.57 3.28 3.62
N ASN A 103 -2.43 2.40 3.13
CA ASN A 103 -2.03 1.29 2.25
C ASN A 103 -1.35 1.81 0.96
N LEU A 104 -1.85 2.90 0.39
CA LEU A 104 -1.25 3.58 -0.76
C LEU A 104 0.10 4.26 -0.40
N CYS A 105 0.20 4.88 0.78
CA CYS A 105 1.45 5.46 1.28
C CYS A 105 2.54 4.43 1.52
N LEU A 106 2.23 3.28 2.12
CA LEU A 106 3.20 2.21 2.37
C LEU A 106 3.84 1.73 1.07
N ARG A 107 3.05 1.63 0.00
CA ARG A 107 3.57 1.34 -1.34
C ARG A 107 4.51 2.42 -1.82
N THR A 108 4.14 3.68 -1.67
CA THR A 108 4.97 4.84 -2.05
C THR A 108 6.31 4.86 -1.31
N ILE A 109 6.30 4.54 -0.01
CA ILE A 109 7.54 4.43 0.78
C ILE A 109 8.46 3.33 0.21
N ALA A 110 7.89 2.18 -0.15
CA ALA A 110 8.64 1.10 -0.80
C ALA A 110 9.19 1.50 -2.17
N VAL A 111 8.42 2.24 -2.99
CA VAL A 111 8.85 2.78 -4.30
C VAL A 111 10.10 3.65 -4.19
N TYR A 112 10.19 4.43 -3.11
CA TYR A 112 11.28 5.35 -2.85
C TYR A 112 12.41 4.73 -2.02
N GLY A 113 12.36 3.42 -1.72
CA GLY A 113 13.41 2.72 -0.98
C GLY A 113 13.65 3.28 0.41
N ASN A 114 12.59 3.67 1.13
CA ASN A 114 12.67 4.26 2.48
C ASN A 114 13.47 5.59 2.55
N TYR A 115 13.46 6.39 1.48
CA TYR A 115 14.06 7.72 1.52
C TYR A 115 13.42 8.59 2.60
N LYS A 116 14.19 8.89 3.66
CA LYS A 116 13.71 9.47 4.93
C LYS A 116 12.80 10.70 4.77
N PRO A 117 13.11 11.74 3.98
CA PRO A 117 12.26 12.92 3.96
C PRO A 117 10.88 12.68 3.33
N ILE A 118 10.76 11.77 2.35
CA ILE A 118 9.46 11.40 1.77
C ILE A 118 8.67 10.56 2.79
N THR A 119 9.34 9.63 3.47
CA THR A 119 8.68 8.86 4.55
C THR A 119 8.17 9.79 5.65
N ILE A 120 8.96 10.77 6.09
CA ILE A 120 8.56 11.75 7.11
C ILE A 120 7.36 12.57 6.62
N LEU A 121 7.40 13.08 5.38
CA LEU A 121 6.27 13.79 4.78
C LEU A 121 4.98 12.97 4.78
N LEU A 122 5.04 11.71 4.33
CA LEU A 122 3.89 10.83 4.27
C LEU A 122 3.36 10.48 5.67
N VAL A 123 4.23 10.28 6.66
CA VAL A 123 3.83 10.05 8.05
C VAL A 123 3.10 11.26 8.63
N ILE A 124 3.60 12.47 8.40
CA ILE A 124 2.94 13.71 8.84
C ILE A 124 1.55 13.83 8.21
N LEU A 125 1.43 13.55 6.92
CA LEU A 125 0.14 13.57 6.22
C LEU A 125 -0.84 12.53 6.77
N ILE A 126 -0.36 11.33 7.11
CA ILE A 126 -1.20 10.29 7.72
C ILE A 126 -1.69 10.76 9.09
N LEU A 127 -0.81 11.30 9.94
CA LEU A 127 -1.19 11.79 11.26
C LEU A 127 -2.20 12.95 11.17
N GLY A 128 -2.02 13.87 10.22
CA GLY A 128 -2.97 14.95 9.96
C GLY A 128 -4.34 14.42 9.54
N HIS A 129 -4.37 13.43 8.65
CA HIS A 129 -5.62 12.81 8.22
C HIS A 129 -6.38 12.17 9.40
N TRP A 130 -5.69 11.34 10.21
CA TRP A 130 -6.31 10.68 11.36
C TRP A 130 -6.78 11.66 12.42
N SER A 131 -6.06 12.77 12.62
CA SER A 131 -6.49 13.83 13.53
C SER A 131 -7.82 14.44 13.08
N LEU A 132 -7.99 14.72 11.78
CA LEU A 132 -9.25 15.23 11.23
C LEU A 132 -10.38 14.21 11.35
N ILE A 133 -10.12 12.93 11.07
CA ILE A 133 -11.12 11.86 11.20
C ILE A 133 -11.64 11.78 12.64
N LEU A 134 -10.75 11.80 13.63
CA LEU A 134 -11.13 11.72 15.05
C LEU A 134 -11.85 12.98 15.54
N MET A 135 -11.49 14.16 15.05
CA MET A 135 -12.23 15.41 15.34
C MET A 135 -13.60 15.46 14.64
N GLY A 136 -13.77 14.74 13.53
CA GLY A 136 -15.00 14.69 12.75
C GLY A 136 -16.14 13.86 13.35
N VAL A 137 -15.94 13.21 14.50
CA VAL A 137 -16.91 12.31 15.14
C VAL A 137 -17.96 13.09 15.95
N GLN A 138 -18.51 14.17 15.39
CA GLN A 138 -19.54 14.98 16.05
C GLN A 138 -20.82 15.01 15.22
N LEU A 139 -21.69 14.04 15.49
CA LEU A 139 -22.96 13.84 14.81
C LEU A 139 -24.03 13.48 15.85
N THR A 140 -25.13 14.22 15.87
CA THR A 140 -26.27 13.97 16.78
C THR A 140 -27.45 13.44 15.96
N VAL A 141 -28.00 12.30 16.39
CA VAL A 141 -29.08 11.60 15.67
C VAL A 141 -30.12 11.17 16.68
N THR A 142 -31.37 11.47 16.37
CA THR A 142 -32.52 11.07 17.19
C THR A 142 -33.43 10.19 16.35
N TRP A 143 -34.07 9.22 17.00
CA TRP A 143 -35.15 8.45 16.39
C TRP A 143 -36.39 9.35 16.26
N SER A 144 -37.01 9.39 15.08
CA SER A 144 -38.28 10.07 14.85
C SER A 144 -39.40 9.05 14.79
N ASP A 145 -40.32 9.10 15.76
CA ASP A 145 -41.49 8.21 15.83
C ASP A 145 -42.49 8.46 14.67
N GLU A 146 -42.48 9.66 14.08
CA GLU A 146 -43.37 10.01 12.96
C GLU A 146 -42.96 9.32 11.66
N GLN A 147 -41.65 9.14 11.44
CA GLN A 147 -41.10 8.59 10.20
C GLN A 147 -40.61 7.14 10.38
N ASN A 148 -40.68 6.60 11.60
CA ASN A 148 -40.09 5.31 11.98
C ASN A 148 -38.63 5.16 11.49
N ALA A 149 -37.85 6.24 11.60
CA ALA A 149 -36.51 6.32 11.03
C ALA A 149 -35.57 7.21 11.89
N CYS A 150 -34.27 6.97 11.74
CA CYS A 150 -33.22 7.79 12.35
C CYS A 150 -33.04 9.10 11.57
N VAL A 151 -33.23 10.25 12.23
CA VAL A 151 -33.06 11.58 11.62
C VAL A 151 -31.83 12.27 12.21
N ILE A 152 -31.00 12.81 11.33
CA ILE A 152 -29.79 13.55 11.70
C ILE A 152 -30.20 14.96 12.15
N VAL A 153 -29.99 15.28 13.44
CA VAL A 153 -30.39 16.56 14.05
C VAL A 153 -29.34 17.63 13.85
N ALA A 154 -28.07 17.28 14.07
CA ALA A 154 -26.96 18.19 13.80
C ALA A 154 -25.74 17.41 13.32
N THR A 155 -25.03 18.01 12.36
CA THR A 155 -23.74 17.51 11.86
C THR A 155 -22.87 18.68 11.50
N ASN A 156 -21.60 18.62 11.87
CA ASN A 156 -20.64 19.64 11.47
C ASN A 156 -20.12 19.35 10.06
N ASN A 157 -20.92 19.75 9.06
CA ASN A 157 -20.60 19.58 7.65
C ASN A 157 -19.28 20.26 7.26
N THR A 158 -18.82 21.26 8.02
CA THR A 158 -17.53 21.93 7.78
C THR A 158 -16.35 21.00 8.07
N ILE A 159 -16.36 20.29 9.21
CA ILE A 159 -15.28 19.35 9.55
C ILE A 159 -15.26 18.18 8.57
N LEU A 160 -16.45 17.70 8.19
CA LEU A 160 -16.61 16.66 7.19
C LEU A 160 -16.03 17.13 5.85
N ALA A 161 -16.39 18.31 5.36
CA ALA A 161 -15.83 18.91 4.15
C ALA A 161 -14.30 19.05 4.20
N VAL A 162 -13.75 19.55 5.31
CA VAL A 162 -12.30 19.66 5.50
C VAL A 162 -11.64 18.27 5.41
N THR A 163 -12.24 17.23 5.98
CA THR A 163 -11.71 15.86 5.95
C THR A 163 -11.66 15.28 4.53
N PHE A 164 -12.69 15.50 3.72
CA PHE A 164 -12.70 15.04 2.32
C PHE A 164 -11.74 15.84 1.43
N ILE A 165 -11.67 17.16 1.59
CA ILE A 165 -10.68 18.00 0.89
C ILE A 165 -9.27 17.54 1.25
N TYR A 166 -9.01 17.27 2.53
CA TYR A 166 -7.74 16.76 2.98
C TYR A 166 -7.43 15.40 2.34
N SER A 167 -8.39 14.48 2.29
CA SER A 167 -8.25 13.17 1.65
C SER A 167 -7.90 13.30 0.16
N MET A 168 -8.58 14.19 -0.57
CA MET A 168 -8.31 14.46 -1.97
C MET A 168 -6.88 14.99 -2.18
N CYS A 169 -6.46 15.98 -1.38
CA CYS A 169 -5.11 16.55 -1.44
C CYS A 169 -4.05 15.50 -1.10
N PHE A 170 -4.31 14.67 -0.09
CA PHE A 170 -3.44 13.56 0.30
C PHE A 170 -3.23 12.59 -0.88
N ASP A 171 -4.32 12.11 -1.49
CA ASP A 171 -4.24 11.17 -2.59
C ASP A 171 -3.57 11.79 -3.82
N LEU A 172 -3.80 13.08 -4.09
CA LEU A 172 -3.11 13.82 -5.14
C LEU A 172 -1.60 13.86 -4.89
N ILE A 173 -1.15 14.19 -3.68
CA ILE A 173 0.29 14.21 -3.34
C ILE A 173 0.89 12.82 -3.57
N VAL A 174 0.25 11.78 -3.07
CA VAL A 174 0.72 10.39 -3.24
C VAL A 174 0.75 10.00 -4.71
N PHE A 175 -0.28 10.32 -5.49
CA PHE A 175 -0.33 10.08 -6.92
C PHE A 175 0.81 10.79 -7.66
N LEU A 176 1.04 12.09 -7.39
CA LEU A 176 2.10 12.87 -8.01
C LEU A 176 3.50 12.34 -7.68
N LEU A 177 3.74 11.92 -6.44
CA LEU A 177 5.00 11.28 -6.06
C LEU A 177 5.25 10.01 -6.88
N ASN A 178 4.25 9.11 -6.96
CA ASN A 178 4.37 7.88 -7.74
C ASN A 178 4.54 8.16 -9.24
N ALA A 179 3.80 9.12 -9.79
CA ALA A 179 3.89 9.55 -11.18
C ALA A 179 5.27 10.15 -11.51
N TYR A 180 5.79 11.01 -10.63
CA TYR A 180 7.11 11.64 -10.79
C TYR A 180 8.23 10.60 -10.80
N LYS A 181 8.21 9.65 -9.86
CA LYS A 181 9.21 8.57 -9.83
C LYS A 181 9.18 7.73 -11.10
N LEU A 182 7.99 7.44 -11.63
CA LEU A 182 7.83 6.68 -12.86
C LEU A 182 8.32 7.45 -14.09
N SER A 183 7.99 8.75 -14.18
CA SER A 183 8.41 9.62 -15.28
C SER A 183 9.94 9.78 -15.32
N ASN A 184 10.57 9.99 -14.16
CA ASN A 184 12.03 10.13 -14.08
C ASN A 184 12.79 8.85 -14.48
N ARG A 185 12.18 7.66 -14.30
CA ARG A 185 12.73 6.40 -14.80
C ARG A 185 12.61 6.26 -16.32
N ARG A 186 11.65 6.94 -16.96
CA ARG A 186 11.42 6.87 -18.41
C ARG A 186 12.45 7.69 -19.21
N GLY A 187 13.04 8.73 -18.62
CA GLY A 187 14.07 9.58 -19.24
C GLY A 187 15.49 9.01 -19.27
N LYS A 188 15.81 8.02 -18.41
CA LYS A 188 17.12 7.33 -18.41
C LYS A 188 17.06 6.08 -19.30
N HIS A 189 17.13 6.28 -20.62
CA HIS A 189 16.99 5.21 -21.63
C HIS A 189 18.20 4.23 -21.72
N ASN A 190 19.31 4.47 -21.02
CA ASN A 190 20.59 3.80 -21.29
C ASN A 190 21.15 2.87 -20.20
N LEU A 191 20.41 2.47 -19.16
CA LEU A 191 21.00 1.64 -18.09
C LEU A 191 20.16 0.48 -17.55
N VAL A 192 19.18 -0.08 -18.27
CA VAL A 192 18.37 -1.12 -17.64
C VAL A 192 17.87 -2.18 -18.63
N GLY A 193 18.65 -3.26 -18.76
CA GLY A 193 18.19 -4.59 -19.16
C GLY A 193 17.40 -5.34 -18.06
N GLU A 194 17.20 -4.74 -16.88
CA GLU A 194 16.44 -5.28 -15.73
C GLU A 194 15.25 -4.36 -15.36
N SER A 195 14.15 -4.25 -16.10
CA SER A 195 13.15 -5.30 -16.27
C SER A 195 11.93 -4.60 -16.88
N ARG A 196 11.55 -4.96 -18.12
CA ARG A 196 10.26 -4.55 -18.71
C ARG A 196 9.08 -4.87 -17.78
N LEU A 197 9.22 -5.94 -16.98
CA LEU A 197 8.25 -6.37 -15.97
C LEU A 197 8.07 -5.32 -14.86
N GLY A 198 9.17 -4.81 -14.29
CA GLY A 198 9.11 -3.78 -13.24
C GLY A 198 8.49 -2.47 -13.73
N LYS A 199 8.69 -2.11 -15.00
CA LYS A 199 8.09 -0.93 -15.64
C LYS A 199 6.58 -1.12 -15.87
N MET A 200 6.14 -2.31 -16.27
CA MET A 200 4.72 -2.64 -16.48
C MET A 200 3.96 -2.70 -15.15
N ILE A 201 4.54 -3.32 -14.12
CA ILE A 201 3.94 -3.43 -12.77
C ILE A 201 3.79 -2.05 -12.09
N PHE A 202 4.73 -1.13 -12.34
CA PHE A 202 4.62 0.24 -11.84
C PHE A 202 3.59 1.07 -12.60
N SER A 203 3.53 0.90 -13.92
CA SER A 203 2.51 1.55 -14.76
C SER A 203 1.10 1.12 -14.34
N ASP A 204 0.87 -0.18 -14.21
CA ASP A 204 -0.39 -0.70 -13.72
C ASP A 204 -0.62 -0.41 -12.24
N GLY A 205 0.44 -0.07 -11.52
CA GLY A 205 0.35 0.40 -10.15
C GLY A 205 -0.27 1.77 -10.03
N LEU A 206 0.06 2.66 -10.97
CA LEU A 206 -0.32 4.06 -10.99
C LEU A 206 -1.83 4.24 -11.22
N ILE A 207 -2.47 3.34 -11.98
CA ILE A 207 -3.90 3.39 -12.25
C ILE A 207 -4.72 3.35 -10.95
N TYR A 208 -4.29 2.59 -9.94
CA TYR A 208 -4.99 2.48 -8.66
C TYR A 208 -4.94 3.81 -7.87
N PHE A 209 -3.81 4.51 -7.91
CA PHE A 209 -3.69 5.83 -7.29
C PHE A 209 -4.52 6.88 -8.04
N PHE A 210 -4.54 6.82 -9.37
CA PHE A 210 -5.33 7.72 -10.19
C PHE A 210 -6.84 7.55 -9.95
N VAL A 211 -7.32 6.30 -9.89
CA VAL A 211 -8.73 5.99 -9.61
C VAL A 211 -9.12 6.44 -8.21
N ALA A 212 -8.28 6.19 -7.19
CA ALA A 212 -8.53 6.67 -5.82
C ALA A 212 -8.63 8.21 -5.76
N PHE A 213 -7.69 8.90 -6.39
CA PHE A 213 -7.72 10.36 -6.50
C PHE A 213 -8.99 10.86 -7.20
N LEU A 214 -9.35 10.28 -8.35
CA LEU A 214 -10.51 10.71 -9.11
C LEU A 214 -11.81 10.48 -8.33
N ALA A 215 -11.93 9.35 -7.61
CA ALA A 215 -13.09 9.05 -6.80
C ALA A 215 -13.25 10.07 -5.65
N ASN A 216 -12.15 10.39 -4.96
CA ASN A 216 -12.15 11.40 -3.89
C ASN A 216 -12.35 12.83 -4.42
N LEU A 217 -11.87 13.14 -5.64
CA LEU A 217 -12.15 14.41 -6.31
C LEU A 217 -13.65 14.56 -6.59
N ILE A 218 -14.30 13.52 -7.16
CA ILE A 218 -15.74 13.55 -7.46
C ILE A 218 -16.54 13.75 -6.16
N ALA A 219 -16.22 13.00 -5.10
CA ALA A 219 -16.88 13.16 -3.80
C ALA A 219 -16.72 14.59 -3.24
N THR A 220 -15.51 15.15 -3.30
CA THR A 220 -15.22 16.51 -2.82
C THR A 220 -15.99 17.57 -3.61
N VAL A 221 -16.08 17.43 -4.94
CA VAL A 221 -16.84 18.37 -5.79
C VAL A 221 -18.32 18.40 -5.40
N PHE A 222 -18.96 17.24 -5.29
CA PHE A 222 -20.37 17.16 -4.87
C PHE A 222 -20.59 17.69 -3.46
N MET A 223 -19.62 17.47 -2.57
CA MET A 223 -19.65 18.01 -1.23
C MET A 223 -19.59 19.55 -1.18
N LEU A 224 -18.79 20.16 -2.04
CA LEU A 224 -18.61 21.61 -2.13
C LEU A 224 -19.79 22.32 -2.83
N LEU A 225 -20.41 21.67 -3.81
CA LEU A 225 -21.52 22.26 -4.57
C LEU A 225 -22.80 22.46 -3.72
N LYS A 226 -22.96 21.73 -2.61
CA LYS A 226 -24.08 21.87 -1.65
C LYS A 226 -25.46 22.02 -2.32
N LEU A 227 -25.76 21.17 -3.31
CA LEU A 227 -27.05 21.20 -4.00
C LEU A 227 -28.20 20.81 -3.06
N ASN A 228 -27.98 19.78 -2.24
CA ASN A 228 -28.93 19.23 -1.28
C ASN A 228 -28.20 18.35 -0.25
N SER A 229 -28.79 18.10 0.92
CA SER A 229 -28.20 17.31 2.01
C SER A 229 -27.78 15.89 1.57
N ILE A 230 -28.55 15.25 0.70
CA ILE A 230 -28.30 13.88 0.21
C ILE A 230 -27.24 13.90 -0.91
N MET A 231 -27.38 14.81 -1.88
CA MET A 231 -26.43 14.96 -2.99
C MET A 231 -25.02 15.36 -2.54
N THR A 232 -24.88 16.05 -1.41
CA THR A 232 -23.58 16.37 -0.81
C THR A 232 -22.81 15.14 -0.35
N ILE A 233 -23.49 14.03 -0.03
CA ILE A 233 -22.86 12.81 0.52
C ILE A 233 -22.96 11.59 -0.40
N ILE A 234 -23.76 11.65 -1.47
CA ILE A 234 -24.03 10.51 -2.35
C ILE A 234 -22.77 9.85 -2.92
N PHE A 235 -21.75 10.64 -3.25
CA PHE A 235 -20.48 10.15 -3.81
C PHE A 235 -19.44 9.77 -2.77
N ASN A 236 -19.69 10.00 -1.48
CA ASN A 236 -18.74 9.61 -0.42
C ASN A 236 -18.61 8.09 -0.36
N VAL A 237 -19.73 7.38 -0.31
CA VAL A 237 -19.74 5.90 -0.22
C VAL A 237 -19.05 5.26 -1.44
N PRO A 238 -19.40 5.61 -2.70
CA PRO A 238 -18.64 5.15 -3.87
C PRO A 238 -17.14 5.45 -3.79
N ALA A 239 -16.75 6.63 -3.30
CA ALA A 239 -15.34 7.02 -3.22
C ALA A 239 -14.55 6.18 -2.22
N VAL A 240 -15.09 5.96 -1.02
CA VAL A 240 -14.45 5.09 -0.01
C VAL A 240 -14.29 3.66 -0.54
N ILE A 241 -15.31 3.14 -1.23
CA ILE A 241 -15.27 1.81 -1.83
C ILE A 241 -14.19 1.74 -2.92
N ALA A 242 -14.21 2.66 -3.88
CA ALA A 242 -13.25 2.68 -4.98
C ALA A 242 -11.81 2.78 -4.46
N SER A 243 -11.54 3.70 -3.52
CA SER A 243 -10.23 3.88 -2.89
C SER A 243 -9.79 2.64 -2.11
N THR A 244 -10.70 2.00 -1.38
CA THR A 244 -10.41 0.76 -0.65
C THR A 244 -10.12 -0.42 -1.58
N ILE A 245 -10.89 -0.61 -2.64
CA ILE A 245 -10.63 -1.66 -3.64
C ILE A 245 -9.26 -1.44 -4.29
N CYS A 246 -8.97 -0.20 -4.68
CA CYS A 246 -7.71 0.17 -5.31
C CYS A 246 -6.51 -0.06 -4.37
N ALA A 247 -6.62 0.38 -3.12
CA ALA A 247 -5.59 0.19 -2.09
C ALA A 247 -5.35 -1.30 -1.79
N THR A 248 -6.41 -2.07 -1.59
CA THR A 248 -6.32 -3.50 -1.28
C THR A 248 -5.76 -4.30 -2.46
N ARG A 249 -6.22 -4.04 -3.71
CA ARG A 249 -5.65 -4.68 -4.92
C ARG A 249 -4.18 -4.34 -5.12
N ALA A 250 -3.78 -3.10 -4.85
CA ALA A 250 -2.38 -2.70 -4.91
C ALA A 250 -1.51 -3.49 -3.90
N VAL A 251 -2.00 -3.70 -2.67
CA VAL A 251 -1.32 -4.51 -1.64
C VAL A 251 -1.24 -5.99 -2.04
N ARG A 252 -2.36 -6.61 -2.46
CA ARG A 252 -2.37 -8.03 -2.87
C ARG A 252 -1.39 -8.29 -4.01
N ARG A 253 -1.40 -7.40 -5.02
CA ARG A 253 -0.50 -7.50 -6.18
C ARG A 253 0.96 -7.43 -5.76
N LEU A 254 1.33 -6.51 -4.87
CA LEU A 254 2.69 -6.41 -4.36
C LEU A 254 3.10 -7.67 -3.58
N ASN A 255 2.21 -8.23 -2.78
CA ASN A 255 2.51 -9.41 -1.96
C ASN A 255 2.70 -10.67 -2.82
N ASN A 256 1.86 -10.87 -3.83
CA ASN A 256 1.98 -12.03 -4.73
C ASN A 256 3.30 -12.01 -5.51
N PHE A 257 3.74 -10.85 -6.02
CA PHE A 257 5.04 -10.75 -6.70
C PHE A 257 6.24 -11.07 -5.79
N LYS A 258 6.19 -10.63 -4.52
CA LYS A 258 7.28 -10.92 -3.59
C LYS A 258 7.38 -12.41 -3.29
N ASN A 259 6.27 -13.13 -3.31
CA ASN A 259 6.25 -14.57 -3.09
C ASN A 259 6.73 -15.34 -4.33
N GLU A 260 6.29 -14.97 -5.54
CA GLU A 260 6.80 -15.57 -6.80
C GLU A 260 8.32 -15.41 -6.91
N GLY A 261 8.85 -14.24 -6.53
CA GLY A 261 10.30 -14.02 -6.46
C GLY A 261 11.00 -14.93 -5.43
N ALA A 262 10.39 -15.20 -4.28
CA ALA A 262 10.98 -16.07 -3.25
C ALA A 262 10.92 -17.56 -3.62
N GLU A 263 9.89 -17.99 -4.37
CA GLU A 263 9.73 -19.37 -4.81
C GLU A 263 10.66 -19.74 -5.98
N VAL A 264 10.94 -18.81 -6.89
CA VAL A 264 11.89 -19.03 -8.00
C VAL A 264 13.33 -19.22 -7.48
N PHE A 265 13.70 -18.63 -6.34
CA PHE A 265 15.00 -18.87 -5.69
C PHE A 265 15.01 -20.09 -4.74
N SER A 266 13.84 -20.66 -4.41
CA SER A 266 13.74 -21.83 -3.51
C SER A 266 13.54 -23.15 -4.26
N GLY A 267 13.26 -23.12 -5.56
CA GLY A 267 13.00 -24.30 -6.39
C GLY A 267 14.10 -24.62 -7.41
N SER A 268 15.28 -25.06 -6.97
CA SER A 268 16.26 -25.75 -7.85
C SER A 268 17.13 -26.79 -7.13
N GLY A 269 16.72 -27.21 -5.93
CA GLY A 269 17.37 -28.31 -5.20
C GLY A 269 16.52 -29.57 -5.22
N THR A 270 16.39 -30.23 -6.36
CA THR A 270 15.80 -31.59 -6.41
C THR A 270 16.61 -32.46 -7.34
N GLY A 271 17.52 -33.22 -6.74
CA GLY A 271 18.31 -34.23 -7.45
C GLY A 271 17.40 -35.29 -8.05
N SER A 272 17.58 -35.53 -9.35
CA SER A 272 17.15 -36.77 -10.00
C SER A 272 18.39 -37.37 -10.67
N GLY A 273 18.91 -38.42 -10.02
CA GLY A 273 19.98 -39.22 -10.57
C GLY A 273 19.46 -40.05 -11.73
N ILE A 274 20.01 -39.83 -12.92
CA ILE A 274 19.92 -40.75 -14.05
C ILE A 274 21.36 -41.12 -14.42
N ARG A 275 21.75 -42.35 -14.06
CA ARG A 275 22.98 -43.00 -14.55
C ARG A 275 22.71 -43.52 -15.96
N VAL A 276 23.50 -43.06 -16.93
CA VAL A 276 23.65 -43.72 -18.23
C VAL A 276 25.08 -44.20 -18.34
N THR A 277 25.28 -45.51 -18.21
CA THR A 277 26.52 -46.22 -18.52
C THR A 277 26.46 -46.74 -19.94
N HIS A 278 27.41 -46.34 -20.79
CA HIS A 278 27.77 -47.10 -22.00
C HIS A 278 29.21 -46.80 -22.46
N GLY A 279 30.03 -47.86 -22.56
CA GLY A 279 31.06 -48.03 -23.61
C GLY A 279 32.46 -47.42 -23.44
N GLN A 280 33.42 -48.23 -22.98
CA GLN A 280 34.88 -48.13 -23.25
C GLN A 280 35.21 -48.53 -24.73
N PRO A 281 36.46 -48.49 -25.25
CA PRO A 281 37.77 -48.00 -24.73
C PRO A 281 38.61 -47.17 -25.75
N ARG A 282 39.70 -46.49 -25.31
CA ARG A 282 41.10 -46.67 -25.79
C ARG A 282 42.12 -45.65 -25.21
N PRO A 283 43.43 -45.97 -25.22
CA PRO A 283 44.44 -45.53 -24.23
C PRO A 283 45.40 -44.47 -24.76
N ILE A 284 46.30 -43.93 -23.91
CA ILE A 284 47.72 -43.60 -24.22
C ILE A 284 48.48 -43.10 -22.96
N VAL A 285 49.47 -43.91 -22.53
CA VAL A 285 50.88 -43.62 -22.18
C VAL A 285 51.28 -42.62 -21.06
N SER A 286 51.70 -43.21 -19.93
CA SER A 286 52.86 -42.99 -19.01
C SER A 286 53.48 -41.60 -18.74
N THR A 287 53.81 -41.36 -17.47
CA THR A 287 55.22 -41.29 -16.98
C THR A 287 55.31 -41.42 -15.43
N LEU A 288 56.41 -42.05 -14.97
CA LEU A 288 56.90 -42.26 -13.59
C LEU A 288 57.03 -40.93 -12.80
N SER A 289 57.07 -40.82 -11.47
CA SER A 289 57.87 -41.54 -10.45
C SER A 289 57.48 -41.04 -9.03
N ARG A 290 57.50 -41.92 -8.02
CA ARG A 290 58.35 -41.82 -6.80
C ARG A 290 57.67 -42.37 -5.53
N SER A 291 58.38 -43.30 -4.93
CA SER A 291 58.09 -44.07 -3.70
C SER A 291 58.12 -43.23 -2.42
N GLY A 292 57.28 -43.61 -1.44
CA GLY A 292 57.35 -43.18 -0.04
C GLY A 292 56.06 -43.46 0.76
N THR A 293 55.99 -44.62 1.42
CA THR A 293 55.01 -45.05 2.46
C THR A 293 54.99 -44.08 3.67
N ALA A 294 53.92 -43.76 4.41
CA ALA A 294 52.73 -44.51 4.81
C ALA A 294 51.59 -43.59 5.36
N ALA A 295 50.36 -44.13 5.31
CA ALA A 295 49.20 -43.96 6.21
C ALA A 295 48.36 -42.65 6.26
N ARG A 296 47.25 -42.69 5.50
CA ARG A 296 45.83 -42.51 5.92
C ARG A 296 45.27 -41.10 6.22
N ALA A 297 44.73 -40.45 5.17
CA ALA A 297 43.51 -39.60 5.20
C ALA A 297 42.97 -39.42 3.76
N PRO A 298 41.64 -39.46 3.53
CA PRO A 298 40.96 -38.27 2.97
C PRO A 298 39.51 -38.15 3.49
N GLY A 299 38.79 -37.03 3.40
CA GLY A 299 39.03 -35.73 2.81
C GLY A 299 37.75 -34.93 3.01
N GLY A 300 37.79 -33.92 3.87
CA GLY A 300 36.73 -32.92 3.98
C GLY A 300 36.96 -31.86 2.92
N VAL A 301 36.01 -31.69 1.99
CA VAL A 301 36.02 -30.56 1.08
C VAL A 301 35.55 -29.34 1.85
N HIS A 302 36.49 -28.48 2.24
CA HIS A 302 36.20 -27.15 2.74
C HIS A 302 35.88 -26.26 1.54
N VAL A 303 34.59 -25.99 1.30
CA VAL A 303 34.18 -25.01 0.28
C VAL A 303 34.25 -23.64 0.93
N GLN A 304 35.33 -22.93 0.65
CA GLN A 304 35.46 -21.51 0.97
C GLN A 304 34.56 -20.75 -0.02
N MET A 305 33.42 -20.25 0.47
CA MET A 305 32.54 -19.37 -0.30
C MET A 305 33.19 -17.98 -0.36
N GLU A 306 33.84 -17.64 -1.46
CA GLU A 306 34.27 -16.27 -1.72
C GLU A 306 33.02 -15.39 -1.88
N THR A 307 32.69 -14.67 -0.81
CA THR A 307 31.69 -13.61 -0.83
C THR A 307 32.35 -12.38 -1.42
N PHE A 308 31.99 -12.03 -2.66
CA PHE A 308 32.34 -10.73 -3.25
C PHE A 308 31.62 -9.63 -2.46
N THR A 309 32.27 -9.13 -1.42
CA THR A 309 31.93 -7.87 -0.77
C THR A 309 32.77 -6.82 -1.47
N ARG A 310 32.15 -6.02 -2.35
CA ARG A 310 32.81 -4.85 -2.94
C ARG A 310 32.93 -3.79 -1.85
N ALA A 311 34.05 -3.78 -1.14
CA ALA A 311 34.49 -2.64 -0.34
C ALA A 311 35.18 -1.65 -1.30
N GLU A 312 34.72 -0.41 -1.30
CA GLU A 312 35.45 0.73 -1.87
C GLU A 312 36.59 1.07 -0.91
N ASP A 313 37.85 0.88 -1.34
CA ASP A 313 38.99 1.49 -0.67
C ASP A 313 39.75 2.35 -1.68
N ALA A 314 39.87 3.63 -1.30
CA ALA A 314 40.59 4.68 -1.98
C ALA A 314 42.11 4.49 -1.80
N ASP A 315 42.84 4.89 -2.84
CA ASP A 315 44.28 4.78 -3.02
C ASP A 315 45.13 5.23 -1.81
N PHE A 316 46.11 4.40 -1.46
CA PHE A 316 47.34 4.81 -0.78
C PHE A 316 48.54 4.17 -1.47
N GLN A 317 49.21 4.93 -2.34
CA GLN A 317 50.62 4.69 -2.67
C GLN A 317 51.48 5.56 -1.75
N ARG A 318 52.15 4.91 -0.80
CA ARG A 318 53.37 5.43 -0.17
C ARG A 318 54.56 4.99 -1.01
N GLN A 319 55.37 5.95 -1.43
CA GLN A 319 56.75 5.72 -1.81
C GLN A 319 57.65 6.56 -0.91
N ASP A 320 58.56 5.87 -0.26
CA ASP A 320 59.55 6.33 0.72
C ASP A 320 60.73 7.01 -0.01
N ASP A 321 61.21 8.15 0.50
CA ASP A 321 62.60 8.33 0.94
C ASP A 321 62.98 9.82 1.14
N ARG A 322 63.55 10.06 2.33
CA ARG A 322 64.67 10.94 2.68
C ARG A 322 64.47 12.44 2.99
N ASP A 323 64.72 12.68 4.28
CA ASP A 323 65.70 13.60 4.86
C ASP A 323 65.40 15.11 4.98
N THR A 324 65.82 15.58 6.16
CA THR A 324 66.24 16.93 6.55
C THR A 324 65.17 17.98 6.89
N ASP A 325 65.02 18.12 8.21
CA ASP A 325 65.42 19.32 8.98
C ASP A 325 64.32 20.22 9.57
N PHE A 326 64.68 20.71 10.75
CA PHE A 326 63.98 21.56 11.68
C PHE A 326 63.38 22.84 11.05
N ASP A 327 62.21 23.29 11.49
CA ASP A 327 62.14 24.34 12.53
C ASP A 327 60.71 24.78 12.88
N VAL A 328 60.61 25.17 14.16
CA VAL A 328 59.50 25.77 14.87
C VAL A 328 59.44 27.26 14.54
N GLU A 329 58.28 27.84 14.23
CA GLU A 329 57.95 29.21 14.66
C GLU A 329 56.44 29.50 14.53
N ALA A 330 55.86 29.94 15.64
CA ALA A 330 54.50 30.44 15.77
C ALA A 330 54.44 31.96 15.57
N LYS A 331 53.39 32.46 14.91
CA LYS A 331 52.75 33.81 14.96
C LYS A 331 52.14 34.06 13.58
N GLY A 332 50.96 34.63 13.37
CA GLY A 332 50.01 35.37 14.19
C GLY A 332 49.19 36.19 13.16
N SER A 333 47.87 36.23 13.31
CA SER A 333 47.03 37.24 12.63
C SER A 333 47.37 38.65 13.15
N PRO A 334 46.71 39.74 12.71
CA PRO A 334 45.88 39.98 11.52
C PRO A 334 46.32 41.25 10.73
N ILE A 335 45.82 41.42 9.51
CA ILE A 335 45.14 42.64 9.02
C ILE A 335 44.07 42.19 8.03
#